data_AF-A0A2V9TFZ9-F1
#
_entry.id   AF-A0A2V9TFZ9-F1
#
_cell.length_a   1.000
_cell.length_b   1.000
_cell.length_c   1.000
_cell.angle_alpha   90.00
_cell.angle_beta   90.00
_cell.angle_gamma   90.00
#
_symmetry.space_group_name_H-M   'P 1'
#
loop_
_entity.id
_entity.type
_entity.pdbx_description
1 polymer ?
#
loop_
_entity_poly.entity_id
_entity_poly.type
_entity_poly.pdbx_seq_one_letter_code
_entity_poly.pdbx_strand_id
1 'polypeptide(L)' 'MPGKSKSKRRSGCPVSISLERFGDRWSLLIIRDLMVRGFRTFKEFQESGEGVATNILADRLQRLETAGIITAEE' A
#
# COMPACT_ATOMS: atom_id res chain seq x y z
N MET A 1 12.76 29.63 7.23
CA MET A 1 11.61 28.88 6.65
C MET A 1 10.38 29.76 6.77
N PRO A 2 9.56 29.86 5.71
CA PRO A 2 8.31 29.07 5.74
C PRO A 2 7.95 28.46 4.38
N GLY A 3 7.06 27.47 4.41
CA GLY A 3 6.27 27.04 3.24
C GLY A 3 6.68 25.72 2.62
N LYS A 4 6.31 24.59 3.24
CA LYS A 4 6.17 23.31 2.52
C LYS A 4 5.19 23.56 1.37
N SER A 5 5.74 23.63 0.16
CA SER A 5 5.01 23.70 -1.10
C SER A 5 3.97 22.58 -1.12
N LYS A 6 2.68 22.94 -0.97
CA LYS A 6 1.58 22.04 -1.28
C LYS A 6 1.80 21.56 -2.71
N SER A 7 2.03 20.26 -2.91
CA SER A 7 2.16 19.71 -4.26
C SER A 7 0.87 20.04 -5.00
N LYS A 8 0.97 21.05 -5.86
CA LYS A 8 -0.01 21.40 -6.87
C LYS A 8 -0.43 20.10 -7.52
N ARG A 9 -1.74 19.80 -7.55
CA ARG A 9 -2.31 18.69 -8.35
C ARG A 9 -1.78 18.84 -9.77
N ARG A 10 -0.68 18.16 -10.07
CA ARG A 10 -0.02 18.26 -11.37
C ARG A 10 -0.70 17.23 -12.23
N SER A 11 -1.70 17.73 -12.96
CA SER A 11 -2.39 17.01 -14.04
C SER A 11 -3.42 16.01 -13.51
N GLY A 12 -4.61 15.99 -14.10
CA GLY A 12 -5.58 14.88 -13.96
C GLY A 12 -5.08 13.61 -14.65
N CYS A 13 -3.78 13.32 -14.55
CA CYS A 13 -3.15 12.17 -15.15
C CYS A 13 -3.53 10.95 -14.31
N PRO A 14 -4.25 9.96 -14.88
CA PRO A 14 -4.73 8.80 -14.14
C PRO A 14 -3.58 8.04 -13.47
N VAL A 15 -2.38 8.08 -14.04
CA VAL A 15 -1.17 7.44 -13.49
C VAL A 15 -0.76 8.07 -12.15
N SER A 16 -0.77 9.40 -12.02
CA SER A 16 -0.41 10.06 -10.76
C SER A 16 -1.42 9.74 -9.66
N ILE A 17 -2.71 9.74 -10.02
CA ILE A 17 -3.82 9.44 -9.11
C ILE A 17 -3.72 7.99 -8.61
N SER A 18 -3.41 7.05 -9.52
CA SER A 18 -3.17 5.65 -9.18
C SER A 18 -1.95 5.48 -8.27
N LEU A 19 -0.84 6.16 -8.57
CA LEU A 19 0.37 6.11 -7.73
C LEU A 19 0.17 6.76 -6.36
N GLU A 20 -0.70 7.76 -6.22
CA GLU A 20 -1.07 8.29 -4.90
C GLU A 20 -1.90 7.29 -4.07
N ARG A 21 -2.60 6.35 -4.73
CA ARG A 21 -3.45 5.35 -4.07
C ARG A 21 -2.70 4.09 -3.66
N PHE A 22 -1.84 3.54 -4.53
CA PHE A 22 -1.14 2.28 -4.29
C PHE A 22 0.35 2.30 -4.69
N GLY A 23 0.89 3.46 -5.08
CA GLY A 23 2.28 3.61 -5.52
C GLY A 23 3.29 3.77 -4.40
N ASP A 24 2.92 3.53 -3.14
CA ASP A 24 3.90 3.47 -2.06
C ASP A 24 4.61 2.11 -2.05
N ARG A 25 5.85 2.12 -1.53
CA ARG A 25 6.73 0.94 -1.53
C ARG A 25 6.05 -0.31 -0.98
N TRP A 26 5.26 -0.18 0.08
CA TRP A 26 4.69 -1.32 0.79
C TRP A 26 3.47 -1.89 0.09
N SER A 27 2.61 -1.04 -0.47
CA SER A 27 1.43 -1.51 -1.22
C SER A 27 1.80 -2.49 -2.33
N LEU A 28 2.85 -2.21 -3.12
CA LEU A 28 3.29 -3.12 -4.18
C LEU A 28 3.91 -4.42 -3.64
N LEU A 29 4.63 -4.36 -2.52
CA LEU A 29 5.19 -5.57 -1.88
C LEU A 29 4.09 -6.46 -1.32
N ILE A 30 3.07 -5.88 -0.68
CA ILE A 30 1.91 -6.62 -0.16
C ILE A 30 1.16 -7.30 -1.31
N ILE A 31 0.88 -6.57 -2.40
CA ILE A 31 0.21 -7.14 -3.58
C ILE A 31 1.05 -8.28 -4.19
N ARG A 32 2.37 -8.08 -4.33
CA ARG A 32 3.29 -9.13 -4.78
C ARG A 32 3.21 -10.35 -3.88
N ASP A 33 3.23 -10.17 -2.56
CA ASP A 33 3.24 -11.29 -1.62
C ASP A 33 1.90 -12.04 -1.61
N LEU A 34 0.78 -11.33 -1.79
CA LEU A 34 -0.54 -11.93 -2.03
C LEU A 34 -0.58 -12.78 -3.30
N MET A 35 -0.14 -12.23 -4.43
CA MET A 35 -0.30 -12.88 -5.74
C MET A 35 0.78 -13.92 -6.05
N VAL A 36 2.01 -13.66 -5.63
CA VAL A 36 3.19 -14.49 -5.99
C VAL A 36 3.53 -15.47 -4.88
N ARG A 37 3.50 -15.03 -3.61
CA ARG A 37 3.81 -15.89 -2.47
C ARG A 37 2.58 -16.58 -1.88
N GLY A 38 1.38 -16.08 -2.19
CA GLY A 38 0.12 -16.65 -1.73
C GLY A 38 -0.21 -16.33 -0.27
N PHE A 39 0.42 -15.31 0.32
CA PHE A 39 0.20 -14.95 1.72
C PHE A 39 -1.24 -14.51 1.95
N ARG A 40 -1.88 -15.07 2.97
CA ARG A 40 -3.27 -14.77 3.31
C ARG A 40 -3.44 -14.23 4.72
N THR A 41 -2.45 -14.43 5.58
CA THR A 41 -2.50 -14.01 6.98
C THR A 41 -1.54 -12.86 7.26
N PHE A 42 -1.90 -12.00 8.22
CA PHE A 42 -1.06 -10.89 8.67
C PHE A 42 0.34 -11.35 9.08
N LYS A 43 0.43 -12.54 9.71
CA LYS A 43 1.69 -13.10 10.18
C LYS A 43 2.64 -13.45 9.04
N GLU A 44 2.13 -14.00 7.94
CA GLU A 44 2.97 -14.31 6.76
C GLU A 44 3.59 -13.05 6.15
N PHE A 45 2.84 -11.94 6.07
CA PHE A 45 3.39 -10.66 5.62
C PHE A 45 4.46 -10.11 6.58
N GLN A 46 4.28 -10.31 7.88
CA GLN A 46 5.26 -9.92 8.88
C GLN A 46 6.53 -10.77 8.78
N GLU A 47 6.40 -12.05 8.47
CA GLU A 47 7.49 -13.02 8.31
C GLU A 47 8.10 -13.01 6.89
N SER A 48 7.58 -12.19 5.97
CA SER A 48 8.01 -12.07 4.56
C SER A 48 9.50 -11.74 4.37
N GLY A 49 10.14 -11.21 5.41
CA GLY A 49 11.55 -10.80 5.44
C GLY A 49 11.79 -9.37 4.95
N GLU A 50 10.76 -8.64 4.52
CA GLU A 50 10.89 -7.28 3.99
C GLU A 50 11.05 -6.21 5.08
N GLY A 51 10.87 -6.57 6.36
CA GLY A 51 11.06 -5.67 7.51
C GLY A 51 9.97 -4.61 7.65
N VAL A 52 8.74 -4.90 7.19
CA VAL A 52 7.61 -3.99 7.37
C VAL A 52 7.21 -3.92 8.85
N ALA A 53 7.09 -2.70 9.39
CA ALA A 53 6.58 -2.51 10.74
C ALA A 53 5.07 -2.83 10.78
N THR A 54 4.59 -3.44 11.87
CA THR A 54 3.19 -3.90 12.00
C THR A 54 2.16 -2.79 11.81
N ASN A 55 2.45 -1.60 12.32
CA ASN A 55 1.61 -0.41 12.15
C ASN A 55 1.50 0.02 10.68
N ILE A 56 2.60 -0.05 9.93
CA ILE A 56 2.63 0.27 8.50
C ILE A 56 1.88 -0.79 7.73
N LEU A 57 2.12 -2.07 8.03
CA LEU A 57 1.41 -3.18 7.38
C LEU A 57 -0.11 -3.06 7.58
N ALA A 58 -0.55 -2.81 8.81
CA ALA A 58 -1.98 -2.64 9.12
C ALA A 58 -2.62 -1.45 8.38
N ASP A 59 -1.99 -0.27 8.41
CA ASP A 59 -2.47 0.91 7.66
C ASP A 59 -2.54 0.63 6.16
N ARG A 60 -1.56 -0.09 5.60
CA ARG A 60 -1.51 -0.39 4.17
C ARG A 60 -2.53 -1.42 3.74
N LEU A 61 -2.73 -2.48 4.53
CA LEU A 61 -3.80 -3.45 4.28
C LEU A 61 -5.17 -2.74 4.28
N GLN A 62 -5.44 -1.90 5.28
CA GLN A 62 -6.68 -1.13 5.35
C GLN A 62 -6.86 -0.17 4.16
N ARG A 63 -5.78 0.47 3.70
CA ARG A 63 -5.83 1.33 2.51
C ARG A 63 -6.12 0.57 1.24
N LEU A 64 -5.47 -0.60 1.05
CA LEU A 64 -5.69 -1.45 -0.11
C LEU A 64 -7.12 -2.02 -0.13
N GLU A 65 -7.65 -2.37 1.04
CA GLU A 65 -9.04 -2.79 1.21
C GLU A 65 -10.02 -1.66 0.89
N THR A 66 -9.80 -0.46 1.44
CA THR A 66 -10.62 0.72 1.16
C THR A 66 -10.56 1.12 -0.32
N ALA A 67 -9.45 0.86 -0.99
CA ALA A 67 -9.29 1.07 -2.42
C ALA A 67 -9.95 -0.03 -3.28
N GLY A 68 -10.45 -1.11 -2.67
CA GLY A 68 -11.06 -2.26 -3.36
C GLY A 68 -10.04 -3.14 -4.10
N ILE A 69 -8.75 -3.07 -3.73
CA ILE A 69 -7.68 -3.84 -4.36
C ILE A 69 -7.56 -5.23 -3.72
N ILE A 70 -7.80 -5.32 -2.41
CA ILE A 70 -7.83 -6.57 -1.66
C ILE A 70 -9.14 -6.66 -0.88
N THR A 71 -9.50 -7.86 -0.47
CA THR A 71 -10.64 -8.13 0.40
C THR A 71 -10.17 -8.97 1.58
N ALA A 72 -10.58 -8.59 2.80
CA ALA A 72 -10.46 -9.49 3.93
C ALA A 72 -11.57 -10.55 3.83
N GLU A 73 -11.18 -11.82 3.91
CA GLU A 73 -12.10 -12.93 4.07
C GLU A 73 -12.13 -13.29 5.57
N GLU A 74 -13.33 -13.49 6.13
CA GLU A 74 -13.54 -13.89 7.53
C GLU A 74 -13.43 -15.41 7.71
#